data_AF-A0AAD2JPU9-F1
#
_entry.id   AF-A0AAD2JPU9-F1
#
_cell.length_a   1.000
_cell.length_b   1.000
_cell.length_c   1.000
_cell.angle_alpha   90.00
_cell.angle_beta   90.00
_cell.angle_gamma   90.00
#
_symmetry.space_group_name_H-M   'P 1'
#
loop_
_entity.id
_entity.type
_entity.pdbx_description
1 polymer ?
#
loop_
_entity_poly.entity_id
_entity_poly.type
_entity_poly.pdbx_seq_one_letter_code
_entity_poly.pdbx_strand_id
1 'polypeptide(L)'
;MAVALLEQHAFGSAISKLLEALRTQKELPICHIADSSMDQCMLLTELMVNNKSSRFCPDHTFIYDQGIRLPSSATDSDMILAAVLFNAALAYHRYASGHKYPPPFLLHKAKRLYELAANVAEGKGDVLFPFAVINNLALIEHKLGNTTQSIEYFEFLAHVKNTVLLNDEQHGAC
;
A
#
# COMPACT_ATOMS: atom_id res chain seq x y z
N MET A 1 -0.51 19.90 1.90
CA MET A 1 -1.50 20.44 0.94
C MET A 1 -2.50 19.39 0.45
N ALA A 2 -2.13 18.11 0.28
CA ALA A 2 -3.08 17.02 -0.05
C ALA A 2 -4.13 16.74 1.06
N VAL A 3 -3.76 16.93 2.34
CA VAL A 3 -4.65 16.70 3.49
C VAL A 3 -5.85 17.66 3.52
N ALA A 4 -5.67 18.91 3.08
CA ALA A 4 -6.73 19.92 3.04
C ALA A 4 -7.77 19.70 1.92
N LEU A 5 -7.49 18.78 0.98
CA LEU A 5 -8.36 18.51 -0.17
C LEU A 5 -9.32 17.32 0.05
N LEU A 6 -9.16 16.60 1.17
CA LEU A 6 -9.98 15.42 1.48
C LEU A 6 -11.25 15.76 2.31
N GLU A 7 -11.36 16.99 2.82
CA GLU A 7 -12.47 17.43 3.68
C GLU A 7 -13.76 17.83 2.93
N GLN A 8 -13.76 17.93 1.59
CA GLN A 8 -14.88 18.53 0.83
C GLN A 8 -15.73 17.59 -0.04
N HIS A 9 -15.81 16.27 0.22
CA HIS A 9 -16.55 15.32 -0.65
C HIS A 9 -16.11 15.31 -2.15
N ALA A 10 -15.04 16.01 -2.52
CA ALA A 10 -14.53 16.13 -3.88
C ALA A 10 -13.53 15.02 -4.23
N PHE A 11 -13.99 13.77 -4.15
CA PHE A 11 -13.18 12.55 -4.34
C PHE A 11 -12.44 12.54 -5.69
N GLY A 12 -13.10 12.95 -6.78
CA GLY A 12 -12.47 13.05 -8.10
C GLY A 12 -11.34 14.10 -8.15
N SER A 13 -11.52 15.23 -7.47
CA SER A 13 -10.51 16.31 -7.44
C SER A 13 -9.26 15.91 -6.66
N ALA A 14 -9.42 15.17 -5.56
CA ALA A 14 -8.29 14.66 -4.79
C ALA A 14 -7.46 13.63 -5.58
N ILE A 15 -8.12 12.72 -6.30
CA ILE A 15 -7.45 11.75 -7.18
C ILE A 15 -6.74 12.47 -8.34
N SER A 16 -7.41 13.41 -9.02
CA SER A 16 -6.78 14.18 -10.10
C SER A 16 -5.56 14.97 -9.62
N LYS A 17 -5.62 15.58 -8.44
CA LYS A 17 -4.49 16.31 -7.86
C LYS A 17 -3.38 15.40 -7.35
N LEU A 18 -3.71 14.21 -6.87
CA LEU A 18 -2.72 13.19 -6.52
C LEU A 18 -2.00 12.70 -7.79
N LEU A 19 -2.74 12.44 -8.87
CA LEU A 19 -2.19 12.09 -10.19
C LEU A 19 -1.30 13.22 -10.74
N GLU A 20 -1.69 14.48 -10.57
CA GLU A 20 -0.89 15.65 -10.95
C GLU A 20 0.37 15.83 -10.08
N ALA A 21 0.27 15.55 -8.77
CA ALA A 21 1.41 15.54 -7.85
C ALA A 21 2.39 14.40 -8.14
N LEU A 22 1.90 13.23 -8.55
CA LEU A 22 2.74 12.11 -8.99
C LEU A 22 3.46 12.43 -10.30
N ARG A 23 2.82 13.15 -11.23
CA ARG A 23 3.47 13.64 -12.47
C ARG A 23 4.56 14.68 -12.24
N THR A 24 4.56 15.35 -11.09
CA THR A 24 5.52 16.42 -10.76
C THR A 24 6.67 15.94 -9.85
N GLN A 25 6.70 14.66 -9.47
CA GLN A 25 7.87 14.09 -8.78
C GLN A 25 9.06 14.03 -9.75
N LYS A 26 10.08 14.84 -9.44
CA LYS A 26 11.31 14.97 -10.22
C LYS A 26 12.17 13.71 -10.09
N GLU A 27 12.62 13.21 -11.24
CA GLU A 27 13.31 11.93 -11.42
C GLU A 27 14.59 11.80 -10.60
N LEU A 28 14.76 10.65 -9.95
CA LEU A 28 16.09 10.12 -9.64
C LEU A 28 16.41 9.04 -10.68
N PRO A 29 17.65 8.99 -11.21
CA PRO A 29 18.02 8.07 -12.25
C PRO A 29 18.12 6.67 -11.64
N ILE A 30 17.05 5.88 -11.73
CA ILE A 30 17.11 4.44 -11.53
C ILE A 30 16.94 3.80 -12.91
N CYS A 31 18.06 3.39 -13.47
CA CYS A 31 18.12 2.65 -14.73
C CYS A 31 17.62 1.21 -14.53
N HIS A 32 16.78 0.76 -15.47
CA HIS A 32 16.53 -0.64 -15.82
C HIS A 32 16.03 -1.60 -14.73
N ILE A 33 15.07 -1.18 -13.91
CA ILE A 33 14.14 -2.13 -13.26
C ILE A 33 12.75 -1.78 -13.79
N ALA A 34 12.48 -2.25 -15.00
CA ALA A 34 11.20 -2.12 -15.66
C ALA A 34 10.67 -3.53 -15.91
N ASP A 35 10.34 -4.24 -14.85
CA ASP A 35 9.33 -5.28 -14.99
C ASP A 35 8.03 -4.74 -14.40
N SER A 36 6.95 -4.98 -15.13
CA SER A 36 5.59 -4.49 -14.94
C SER A 36 4.91 -5.12 -13.71
N SER A 37 5.54 -5.05 -12.54
CA SER A 37 5.10 -5.69 -11.30
C SER A 37 4.99 -4.67 -10.17
N MET A 38 3.90 -4.78 -9.39
CA MET A 38 3.70 -3.93 -8.22
C MET A 38 4.75 -4.18 -7.13
N ASP A 39 5.21 -5.42 -7.00
CA ASP A 39 6.23 -5.81 -6.03
C ASP A 39 7.54 -5.06 -6.27
N GLN A 40 7.95 -4.90 -7.53
CA GLN A 40 9.14 -4.13 -7.87
C GLN A 40 8.99 -2.65 -7.51
N CYS A 41 7.82 -2.06 -7.76
CA CYS A 41 7.53 -0.68 -7.37
C CYS A 41 7.62 -0.49 -5.85
N MET A 42 7.15 -1.49 -5.08
CA MET A 42 7.24 -1.48 -3.63
C MET A 42 8.68 -1.62 -3.12
N LEU A 43 9.47 -2.53 -3.69
CA LEU A 43 10.89 -2.71 -3.33
C LEU A 43 11.73 -1.47 -3.67
N LEU A 44 11.48 -0.84 -4.83
CA LEU A 44 12.11 0.42 -5.22
C LEU A 44 11.81 1.54 -4.22
N THR A 45 10.58 1.59 -3.72
CA THR A 45 10.16 2.58 -2.71
C THR A 45 11.00 2.44 -1.44
N GLU A 46 11.22 1.21 -0.97
CA GLU A 46 11.99 0.92 0.25
C GLU A 46 13.48 1.29 0.10
N LEU A 47 14.09 0.93 -1.04
CA LEU A 47 15.48 1.27 -1.36
C LEU A 47 15.71 2.79 -1.42
N MET A 48 14.74 3.55 -1.94
CA MET A 48 14.83 5.01 -1.99
C MET A 48 14.65 5.69 -0.63
N VAL A 49 13.94 5.07 0.31
CA VAL A 49 13.67 5.62 1.65
C VAL A 49 14.84 5.35 2.60
N ASN A 50 15.49 4.19 2.50
CA ASN A 50 16.62 3.80 3.37
C ASN A 50 17.88 4.69 3.20
N ASN A 51 18.00 5.44 2.10
CA ASN A 51 19.06 6.45 1.93
C ASN A 51 18.83 7.75 2.71
N LYS A 52 17.68 7.92 3.38
CA LYS A 52 17.41 9.06 4.27
C LYS A 52 17.04 8.53 5.65
N SER A 53 18.06 8.26 6.48
CA SER A 53 18.01 8.06 7.94
C SER A 53 16.58 7.85 8.47
N SER A 54 16.08 6.62 8.42
CA SER A 54 14.73 6.29 8.88
C SER A 54 14.62 6.66 10.36
N ARG A 55 13.81 7.68 10.65
CA ARG A 55 13.30 7.85 12.00
C ARG A 55 12.32 6.71 12.21
N PHE A 56 12.82 5.61 12.79
CA PHE A 56 11.99 4.60 13.42
C PHE A 56 11.03 5.32 14.36
N CYS A 57 9.78 5.47 13.93
CA CYS A 57 8.72 5.87 14.84
C CYS A 57 8.31 4.59 15.56
N PRO A 58 8.50 4.45 16.88
CA PRO A 58 8.24 3.22 17.62
C PRO A 58 6.73 2.93 17.78
N ASP A 59 5.87 3.76 17.19
CA ASP A 59 4.44 3.51 17.14
C ASP A 59 4.18 2.47 16.04
N HIS A 60 4.21 1.19 16.44
CA HIS A 60 4.01 -0.01 15.63
C HIS A 60 2.61 -0.13 14.99
N THR A 61 1.98 0.97 14.59
CA THR A 61 0.60 0.98 14.10
C THR A 61 0.47 0.50 12.65
N PHE A 62 1.58 0.34 11.91
CA PHE A 62 1.59 -0.02 10.49
C PHE A 62 2.79 -0.93 10.17
N ILE A 63 2.54 -2.00 9.40
CA ILE A 63 3.63 -2.84 8.84
C ILE A 63 4.01 -2.34 7.43
N TYR A 64 3.09 -1.72 6.69
CA TYR A 64 3.40 -1.02 5.44
C TYR A 64 2.81 0.40 5.45
N ASP A 65 3.66 1.39 5.72
CA ASP A 65 3.26 2.78 5.89
C ASP A 65 3.70 3.71 4.74
N GLN A 66 4.36 3.15 3.72
CA GLN A 66 4.93 3.89 2.60
C GLN A 66 3.99 3.89 1.39
N GLY A 67 3.95 5.00 0.65
CA GLY A 67 3.25 5.05 -0.62
C GLY A 67 4.10 4.43 -1.73
N ILE A 68 3.49 3.62 -2.58
CA ILE A 68 4.11 2.97 -3.73
C ILE A 68 4.52 4.05 -4.75
N ARG A 69 5.81 4.08 -5.10
CA ARG A 69 6.32 4.95 -6.15
C ARG A 69 6.28 4.25 -7.49
N LEU A 70 5.69 4.91 -8.48
CA LEU A 70 5.66 4.44 -9.85
C LEU A 70 6.92 4.93 -10.58
N PRO A 71 7.60 4.09 -11.37
CA PRO A 71 8.69 4.54 -12.23
C PRO A 71 8.14 5.43 -13.35
N SER A 72 8.94 6.40 -13.84
CA SER A 72 8.57 7.27 -14.97
C SER A 72 8.22 6.49 -16.24
N SER A 73 8.76 5.28 -16.37
CA SER A 73 8.54 4.36 -17.48
C SER A 73 7.33 3.43 -17.30
N ALA A 74 6.54 3.56 -16.22
CA ALA A 74 5.35 2.74 -16.01
C ALA A 74 4.32 2.99 -17.12
N THR A 75 3.95 1.94 -17.84
CA THR A 75 2.94 1.99 -18.92
C THR A 75 1.73 1.09 -18.66
N ASP A 76 1.83 0.11 -17.75
CA ASP A 76 0.71 -0.76 -17.37
C ASP A 76 -0.34 0.05 -16.60
N SER A 77 -1.51 0.23 -17.21
CA SER A 77 -2.61 1.01 -16.65
C SER A 77 -3.18 0.42 -15.37
N ASP A 78 -3.22 -0.92 -15.25
CA ASP A 78 -3.76 -1.61 -14.09
C ASP A 78 -2.80 -1.45 -12.91
N MET A 79 -1.50 -1.62 -13.16
CA MET A 79 -0.45 -1.38 -12.16
C MET A 79 -0.50 0.06 -11.64
N ILE A 80 -0.57 1.04 -12.55
CA ILE A 80 -0.68 2.46 -12.20
C ILE A 80 -1.94 2.72 -11.37
N LEU A 81 -3.08 2.17 -11.81
CA LEU A 81 -4.36 2.34 -11.11
C LEU A 81 -4.32 1.70 -9.72
N ALA A 82 -3.81 0.48 -9.59
CA ALA A 82 -3.66 -0.22 -8.32
C ALA A 82 -2.76 0.57 -7.35
N ALA A 83 -1.62 1.09 -7.81
CA ALA A 83 -0.73 1.92 -7.01
C ALA A 83 -1.41 3.22 -6.54
N VAL A 84 -2.16 3.88 -7.42
CA VAL A 84 -2.88 5.13 -7.09
C VAL A 84 -3.98 4.86 -6.06
N LEU A 85 -4.76 3.78 -6.24
CA LEU A 85 -5.80 3.37 -5.30
C LEU A 85 -5.21 3.02 -3.93
N PHE A 86 -4.12 2.25 -3.91
CA PHE A 86 -3.37 1.91 -2.71
C PHE A 86 -2.88 3.17 -1.97
N ASN A 87 -2.23 4.09 -2.69
CA ASN A 87 -1.71 5.33 -2.09
C ASN A 87 -2.81 6.23 -1.54
N ALA A 88 -3.96 6.29 -2.24
CA ALA A 88 -5.13 7.01 -1.75
C ALA A 88 -5.70 6.35 -0.48
N ALA A 89 -5.80 5.02 -0.44
CA ALA A 89 -6.23 4.26 0.73
C ALA A 89 -5.33 4.53 1.93
N LEU A 90 -4.02 4.49 1.71
CA LEU A 90 -3.00 4.76 2.73
C LEU A 90 -3.12 6.18 3.28
N ALA A 91 -3.34 7.19 2.42
CA ALA A 91 -3.54 8.56 2.87
C ALA A 91 -4.74 8.69 3.82
N TYR A 92 -5.88 8.07 3.48
CA TYR A 92 -7.06 8.04 4.36
C TYR A 92 -6.79 7.30 5.67
N HIS A 93 -6.14 6.14 5.60
CA HIS A 93 -5.84 5.32 6.78
C HIS A 93 -4.88 6.05 7.74
N ARG A 94 -3.85 6.71 7.22
CA ARG A 94 -2.91 7.53 8.02
C ARG A 94 -3.60 8.75 8.62
N TYR A 95 -4.43 9.45 7.84
CA TYR A 95 -5.17 10.60 8.35
C TYR A 95 -6.10 10.20 9.50
N ALA A 96 -6.87 9.11 9.33
CA ALA A 96 -7.73 8.56 10.38
C ALA A 96 -6.93 8.15 11.63
N SER A 97 -5.77 7.52 11.45
CA SER A 97 -4.95 7.04 12.58
C SER A 97 -4.24 8.14 13.37
N GLY A 98 -4.12 9.34 12.82
CA GLY A 98 -3.65 10.51 13.57
C GLY A 98 -4.63 11.02 14.63
N HIS A 99 -5.84 10.48 14.68
CA HIS A 99 -6.88 10.87 15.64
C HIS A 99 -6.96 9.86 16.78
N LYS A 100 -7.12 10.35 18.02
CA LYS A 100 -7.38 9.51 19.20
C LYS A 100 -8.63 8.64 19.03
N TYR A 101 -9.63 9.16 18.32
CA TYR A 101 -10.85 8.45 17.93
C TYR A 101 -10.98 8.58 16.40
N PRO A 102 -10.49 7.59 15.63
CA PRO A 102 -10.50 7.63 14.18
C PRO A 102 -11.92 7.78 13.65
N PRO A 103 -12.21 8.75 12.77
CA PRO A 103 -13.53 8.86 12.16
C PRO A 103 -13.85 7.61 11.33
N PRO A 104 -14.90 6.82 11.65
CA PRO A 104 -15.14 5.52 10.99
C PRO A 104 -15.32 5.64 9.48
N PHE A 105 -15.89 6.75 8.99
CA PHE A 105 -16.08 6.97 7.55
C PHE A 105 -14.75 7.04 6.76
N LEU A 106 -13.65 7.51 7.38
CA LEU A 106 -12.34 7.56 6.73
C LEU A 106 -11.73 6.15 6.64
N LEU A 107 -11.90 5.34 7.69
CA LEU A 107 -11.46 3.95 7.71
C LEU A 107 -12.24 3.12 6.67
N HIS A 108 -13.54 3.31 6.55
CA HIS A 108 -14.34 2.67 5.49
C HIS A 108 -13.92 3.11 4.08
N LYS A 109 -13.58 4.39 3.87
CA LYS A 109 -13.03 4.86 2.60
C LYS A 109 -11.69 4.19 2.28
N ALA A 110 -10.79 4.12 3.26
CA ALA A 110 -9.51 3.44 3.09
C ALA A 110 -9.71 1.95 2.76
N LYS A 111 -10.57 1.25 3.49
CA LYS A 111 -10.92 -0.15 3.23
C LYS A 111 -11.38 -0.36 1.78
N ARG A 112 -12.37 0.40 1.32
CA ARG A 112 -12.92 0.26 -0.03
C ARG A 112 -11.89 0.51 -1.13
N LEU A 113 -10.96 1.45 -0.90
CA LEU A 113 -9.88 1.73 -1.84
C LEU A 113 -8.85 0.60 -1.87
N TYR A 114 -8.50 0.02 -0.73
CA TYR A 114 -7.63 -1.16 -0.66
C TYR A 114 -8.25 -2.37 -1.37
N GLU A 115 -9.52 -2.66 -1.13
CA GLU A 115 -10.27 -3.73 -1.81
C GLU A 115 -10.27 -3.51 -3.33
N LEU A 116 -10.52 -2.27 -3.79
CA LEU A 116 -10.48 -1.96 -5.21
C LEU A 116 -9.07 -2.11 -5.79
N ALA A 117 -8.04 -1.71 -5.06
CA ALA A 117 -6.65 -1.87 -5.48
C ALA A 117 -6.26 -3.35 -5.63
N ALA A 118 -6.68 -4.21 -4.69
CA ALA A 118 -6.49 -5.66 -4.79
C ALA A 118 -7.19 -6.26 -6.01
N ASN A 119 -8.45 -5.88 -6.26
CA ASN A 119 -9.21 -6.38 -7.41
C ASN A 119 -8.57 -5.99 -8.75
N VAL A 120 -7.99 -4.78 -8.85
CA VAL A 120 -7.29 -4.34 -10.07
C VAL A 120 -5.99 -5.12 -10.29
N ALA A 121 -5.29 -5.47 -9.21
CA ALA A 121 -4.03 -6.22 -9.27
C ALA A 121 -4.22 -7.75 -9.25
N GLU A 122 -5.46 -8.24 -9.27
CA GLU A 122 -5.76 -9.67 -9.17
C GLU A 122 -5.14 -10.45 -10.35
N GLY A 123 -4.50 -11.59 -10.04
CA GLY A 123 -3.91 -12.48 -11.04
C GLY A 123 -2.62 -11.97 -11.69
N LYS A 124 -2.02 -10.87 -11.21
CA LYS A 124 -0.76 -10.30 -11.75
C LYS A 124 0.51 -11.01 -11.26
N GLY A 125 0.39 -12.03 -10.41
CA GLY A 125 1.54 -12.80 -9.88
C GLY A 125 2.37 -12.08 -8.81
N ASP A 126 1.96 -10.88 -8.41
CA ASP A 126 2.56 -10.11 -7.32
C ASP A 126 2.27 -10.75 -5.96
N VAL A 127 3.26 -10.79 -5.07
CA VAL A 127 3.18 -11.34 -3.71
C VAL A 127 3.17 -10.21 -2.69
N LEU A 128 4.09 -9.26 -2.76
CA LEU A 128 4.23 -8.17 -1.79
C LEU A 128 3.03 -7.23 -1.80
N PHE A 129 2.49 -6.92 -2.98
CA PHE A 129 1.35 -6.01 -3.10
C PHE A 129 0.09 -6.53 -2.40
N PRO A 130 -0.41 -7.75 -2.69
CA PRO A 130 -1.50 -8.35 -1.93
C PRO A 130 -1.23 -8.44 -0.43
N PHE A 131 0.01 -8.77 -0.03
CA PHE A 131 0.41 -8.80 1.37
C PHE A 131 0.22 -7.45 2.07
N ALA A 132 0.70 -6.36 1.46
CA ALA A 132 0.57 -5.02 2.02
C ALA A 132 -0.89 -4.55 2.07
N VAL A 133 -1.69 -4.88 1.05
CA VAL A 133 -3.13 -4.59 1.06
C VAL A 133 -3.82 -5.30 2.22
N ILE A 134 -3.65 -6.62 2.34
CA ILE A 134 -4.31 -7.44 3.38
C ILE A 134 -3.85 -7.00 4.77
N ASN A 135 -2.57 -6.67 4.95
CA ASN A 135 -2.06 -6.16 6.21
C ASN A 135 -2.75 -4.86 6.63
N ASN A 136 -2.88 -3.92 5.71
CA ASN A 136 -3.54 -2.65 5.97
C ASN A 136 -5.05 -2.81 6.18
N LEU A 137 -5.70 -3.77 5.53
CA LEU A 137 -7.09 -4.16 5.79
C LEU A 137 -7.27 -4.73 7.19
N ALA A 138 -6.39 -5.64 7.64
CA ALA A 138 -6.43 -6.22 8.98
C ALA A 138 -6.42 -5.14 10.08
N LEU A 139 -5.58 -4.12 9.92
CA LEU A 139 -5.50 -2.98 10.83
C LEU A 139 -6.75 -2.10 10.79
N ILE A 140 -7.33 -1.88 9.62
CA ILE A 140 -8.58 -1.13 9.48
C ILE A 140 -9.72 -1.87 10.17
N GLU A 141 -9.86 -3.18 9.97
CA GLU A 141 -10.89 -3.97 10.66
C GLU A 141 -10.76 -3.89 12.17
N HIS A 142 -9.53 -3.99 12.68
CA HIS A 142 -9.27 -3.84 14.11
C HIS A 142 -9.73 -2.46 14.62
N LYS A 143 -9.38 -1.38 13.91
CA LYS A 143 -9.77 0.00 14.28
C LYS A 143 -11.27 0.25 14.16
N LEU A 144 -11.97 -0.48 13.30
CA LEU A 144 -13.43 -0.47 13.17
C LEU A 144 -14.13 -1.32 14.25
N GLY A 145 -13.39 -2.07 15.06
CA GLY A 145 -13.92 -2.97 16.08
C GLY A 145 -14.30 -4.36 15.55
N ASN A 146 -14.00 -4.66 14.29
CA ASN A 146 -14.28 -5.94 13.63
C ASN A 146 -13.16 -6.95 13.90
N THR A 147 -12.95 -7.27 15.18
CA THR A 147 -11.80 -8.08 15.64
C THR A 147 -11.70 -9.44 14.98
N THR A 148 -12.83 -10.14 14.76
CA THR A 148 -12.84 -11.46 14.09
C THR A 148 -12.23 -11.39 12.69
N GLN A 149 -12.68 -10.45 11.87
CA GLN A 149 -12.20 -10.31 10.49
C GLN A 149 -10.74 -9.86 10.44
N SER A 150 -10.32 -9.02 11.40
CA SER A 150 -8.91 -8.64 11.56
C SER A 150 -8.02 -9.86 11.83
N ILE A 151 -8.44 -10.75 12.72
CA ILE A 151 -7.71 -11.99 13.04
C ILE A 151 -7.62 -12.88 11.81
N GLU A 152 -8.72 -13.09 11.08
CA GLU A 152 -8.73 -13.89 9.85
C GLU A 152 -7.70 -13.38 8.83
N TYR A 153 -7.58 -12.06 8.65
CA TYR A 153 -6.55 -11.49 7.78
C TYR A 153 -5.13 -11.74 8.29
N PHE A 154 -4.87 -11.60 9.58
CA PHE A 154 -3.53 -11.87 10.13
C PHE A 154 -3.15 -13.36 10.07
N GLU A 155 -4.10 -14.26 10.30
CA GLU A 155 -3.90 -15.70 10.14
C GLU A 155 -3.60 -16.07 8.70
N PHE A 156 -4.32 -15.49 7.73
CA PHE A 156 -4.03 -15.65 6.32
C PHE A 156 -2.58 -15.22 5.99
N LEU A 157 -2.17 -14.03 6.42
CA LEU A 157 -0.81 -13.53 6.19
C LEU A 157 0.27 -14.44 6.82
N ALA A 158 0.03 -14.94 8.03
CA ALA A 158 0.94 -15.86 8.70
C ALA A 158 1.06 -17.20 7.95
N HIS A 159 -0.07 -17.72 7.45
CA HIS A 159 -0.08 -18.94 6.65
C HIS A 159 0.71 -18.77 5.35
N VAL A 160 0.45 -17.69 4.59
CA VAL A 160 1.16 -17.46 3.32
C VAL A 160 2.66 -17.25 3.56
N LYS A 161 3.05 -16.52 4.62
CA LYS A 161 4.45 -16.36 5.00
C LYS A 161 5.13 -17.72 5.23
N ASN A 162 4.49 -18.61 5.98
CA ASN A 162 5.04 -19.94 6.26
C ASN A 162 5.16 -20.79 4.99
N THR A 163 4.16 -20.74 4.11
CA THR A 163 4.18 -21.50 2.85
C THR A 163 5.26 -21.02 1.89
N VAL A 164 5.49 -19.70 1.79
CA VAL A 164 6.56 -19.14 0.95
C VAL A 164 7.95 -19.49 1.51
N LEU A 165 8.15 -19.33 2.83
CA LEU A 165 9.45 -19.59 3.46
C LEU A 165 9.85 -21.08 3.47
N LEU A 166 8.88 -22.01 3.56
CA LEU A 166 9.17 -23.46 3.58
C LEU A 166 9.46 -24.03 2.18
N ASN A 167 9.08 -23.34 1.10
CA ASN A 167 9.36 -23.77 -0.27
C ASN A 167 10.80 -23.43 -0.73
N ASP A 168 11.43 -22.42 -0.10
CA ASP A 168 12.82 -22.04 -0.38
C ASP A 168 13.83 -23.04 0.22
N GLU A 169 13.49 -23.73 1.31
CA GLU A 169 14.38 -24.72 1.93
C GLU A 169 14.48 -26.05 1.15
N GLN A 170 13.54 -26.36 0.26
CA GLN A 170 13.58 -27.59 -0.56
C GLN A 170 14.34 -27.44 -1.89
N HIS A 171 14.68 -26.21 -2.32
CA HIS A 171 15.46 -25.98 -3.55
C HIS A 171 16.96 -25.70 -3.29
N GLY A 172 17.40 -25.76 -2.03
CA GLY A 172 18.80 -25.57 -1.62
C GLY A 172 19.62 -26.86 -1.45
N ALA A 173 19.10 -28.02 -1.82
CA ALA A 173 19.82 -29.30 -1.76
C ALA A 173 20.16 -29.80 -3.18
N CYS A 174 21.21 -29.21 -3.77
CA CYS A 174 22.03 -29.87 -4.80
C CYS A 174 23.37 -30.24 -4.20
#